data_AF-A0AA35RQR1-F1
#
_entry.id   AF-A0AA35RQR1-F1
#
_cell.length_a   1.000
_cell.length_b   1.000
_cell.length_c   1.000
_cell.angle_alpha   90.00
_cell.angle_beta   90.00
_cell.angle_gamma   90.00
#
_symmetry.space_group_name_H-M   'P 1'
#
loop_
_entity.id
_entity.type
_entity.pdbx_description
1 polymer ?
#
loop_
_entity_poly.entity_id
_entity_poly.type
_entity_poly.pdbx_seq_one_letter_code
_entity_poly.pdbx_strand_id
1 'polypeptide(L)'
;MPIAPHRCEALGDRDSRPFAYAIARRRYLMTDNHAAEREYVLRSARDFDVKFIRLWFTDILGHLKGFAITVDDLEDALELGVGFDGAAIEGYSREEESDMRAFPDPTTFSLLPWRPRRNAVARMFCDIRTPRGEPFTGDPRQVLKRNLERLATMGYIYYVGP
;
A
#
# COMPACT_ATOMS: atom_id res chain seq x y z
N MET A 1 -6.09 -63.58 10.41
CA MET A 1 -7.23 -62.66 10.24
C MET A 1 -6.68 -61.23 10.17
N PRO A 2 -6.60 -60.63 8.97
CA PRO A 2 -6.10 -59.27 8.77
C PRO A 2 -7.20 -58.24 9.02
N ILE A 3 -6.83 -57.12 9.63
CA ILE A 3 -7.71 -56.02 10.00
C ILE A 3 -7.84 -55.10 8.77
N ALA A 4 -9.07 -54.89 8.31
CA ALA A 4 -9.38 -54.08 7.13
C ALA A 4 -9.12 -52.57 7.39
N PRO A 5 -8.67 -51.81 6.38
CA PRO A 5 -8.50 -50.36 6.50
C PRO A 5 -9.86 -49.66 6.51
N HIS A 6 -10.05 -48.76 7.49
CA HIS A 6 -11.22 -47.91 7.60
C HIS A 6 -11.35 -46.98 6.39
N ARG A 7 -12.39 -47.24 5.61
CA ARG A 7 -12.93 -46.39 4.55
C ARG A 7 -13.52 -45.14 5.22
N CYS A 8 -12.90 -43.98 5.05
CA CYS A 8 -13.52 -42.71 5.42
C CYS A 8 -14.44 -42.31 4.27
N GLU A 9 -15.75 -42.38 4.53
CA GLU A 9 -16.80 -42.05 3.58
C GLU A 9 -16.77 -40.57 3.17
N ALA A 10 -17.11 -40.34 1.91
CA ALA A 10 -17.21 -39.03 1.30
C ALA A 10 -18.24 -38.15 2.01
N LEU A 11 -17.78 -37.05 2.61
CA LEU A 11 -18.64 -35.89 2.88
C LEU A 11 -18.76 -35.10 1.58
N GLY A 12 -19.95 -35.21 0.96
CA GLY A 12 -20.31 -34.58 -0.29
C GLY A 12 -20.19 -33.05 -0.27
N ASP A 13 -19.49 -32.56 -1.29
CA ASP A 13 -19.89 -31.47 -2.19
C ASP A 13 -21.04 -30.56 -1.73
N ARG A 14 -20.73 -29.52 -0.94
CA ARG A 14 -21.52 -28.28 -0.81
C ARG A 14 -20.67 -27.15 -0.21
N ASP A 15 -19.59 -26.71 -0.89
CA ASP A 15 -19.14 -25.29 -0.86
C ASP A 15 -17.85 -25.01 -1.68
N SER A 16 -17.62 -25.70 -2.79
CA SER A 16 -16.40 -25.49 -3.59
C SER A 16 -16.46 -24.24 -4.50
N ARG A 17 -17.49 -23.40 -4.37
CA ARG A 17 -17.79 -22.29 -5.31
C ARG A 17 -17.92 -20.85 -4.76
N PRO A 18 -17.36 -20.42 -3.61
CA PRO A 18 -17.34 -18.97 -3.29
C PRO A 18 -15.96 -18.29 -3.36
N PHE A 19 -14.83 -19.01 -3.37
CA PHE A 19 -13.51 -18.35 -3.19
C PHE A 19 -12.93 -17.68 -4.44
N ALA A 20 -13.09 -18.29 -5.62
CA ALA A 20 -12.71 -17.63 -6.88
C ALA A 20 -13.52 -16.33 -7.10
N TYR A 21 -14.79 -16.33 -6.66
CA TYR A 21 -15.62 -15.13 -6.66
C TYR A 21 -15.10 -14.08 -5.67
N ALA A 22 -14.65 -14.45 -4.47
CA ALA A 22 -14.05 -13.51 -3.51
C ALA A 22 -12.77 -12.82 -4.04
N ILE A 23 -11.91 -13.53 -4.77
CA ILE A 23 -10.69 -12.96 -5.36
C ILE A 23 -11.03 -12.03 -6.54
N ALA A 24 -11.94 -12.43 -7.42
CA ALA A 24 -12.43 -11.58 -8.51
C ALA A 24 -13.19 -10.33 -7.99
N ARG A 25 -14.00 -10.50 -6.93
CA ARG A 25 -14.72 -9.42 -6.26
C ARG A 25 -13.79 -8.50 -5.49
N ARG A 26 -12.68 -9.00 -4.94
CA ARG A 26 -11.60 -8.18 -4.33
C ARG A 26 -10.87 -7.35 -5.37
N ARG A 27 -10.65 -7.89 -6.57
CA ARG A 27 -10.08 -7.13 -7.71
C ARG A 27 -11.03 -6.02 -8.21
N TYR A 28 -12.36 -6.26 -8.18
CA TYR A 28 -13.36 -5.26 -8.56
C TYR A 28 -13.59 -4.20 -7.45
N LEU A 29 -13.61 -4.60 -6.16
CA LEU A 29 -13.72 -3.67 -5.03
C LEU A 29 -12.47 -2.79 -4.81
N MET A 30 -11.28 -3.25 -5.22
CA MET A 30 -10.03 -2.48 -5.09
C MET A 30 -9.98 -1.22 -5.95
N THR A 31 -10.71 -1.16 -7.08
CA THR A 31 -10.68 0.00 -7.98
C THR A 31 -11.67 1.09 -7.55
N ASP A 32 -12.79 0.71 -6.93
CA ASP A 32 -13.79 1.64 -6.36
C ASP A 32 -13.42 2.16 -4.95
N ASN A 33 -12.54 1.46 -4.21
CA ASN A 33 -12.19 1.82 -2.82
C ASN A 33 -11.38 3.11 -2.70
N HIS A 34 -10.53 3.42 -3.68
CA HIS A 34 -9.62 4.56 -3.60
C HIS A 34 -10.34 5.91 -3.55
N ALA A 35 -11.52 6.05 -4.17
CA ALA A 35 -12.28 7.31 -4.14
C ALA A 35 -12.85 7.59 -2.74
N ALA A 36 -13.46 6.58 -2.11
CA ALA A 36 -14.00 6.71 -0.76
C ALA A 36 -12.88 6.94 0.29
N GLU A 37 -11.75 6.26 0.14
CA GLU A 37 -10.59 6.42 1.01
C GLU A 37 -9.95 7.81 0.85
N ARG A 38 -9.85 8.34 -0.36
CA ARG A 38 -9.37 9.71 -0.62
C ARG A 38 -10.23 10.76 0.07
N GLU A 39 -11.55 10.66 -0.12
CA GLU A 39 -12.51 11.57 0.52
C GLU A 39 -12.41 11.50 2.05
N TYR A 40 -12.25 10.29 2.60
CA TYR A 40 -12.05 10.09 4.04
C TYR A 40 -10.76 10.78 4.54
N VAL A 41 -9.66 10.68 3.80
CA VAL A 41 -8.37 11.30 4.17
C VAL A 41 -8.44 12.82 4.08
N LEU A 42 -9.03 13.37 3.01
CA LEU A 42 -9.21 14.83 2.85
C LEU A 42 -10.08 15.42 3.97
N ARG A 43 -11.17 14.74 4.32
CA ARG A 43 -12.04 15.13 5.43
C ARG A 43 -11.33 15.03 6.76
N SER A 44 -10.67 13.91 7.03
CA SER A 44 -9.92 13.70 8.26
C SER A 44 -8.82 14.75 8.44
N ALA A 45 -8.08 15.08 7.38
CA ALA A 45 -7.05 16.11 7.43
C ALA A 45 -7.61 17.48 7.84
N ARG A 46 -8.80 17.85 7.35
CA ARG A 46 -9.50 19.08 7.73
C ARG A 46 -10.01 19.03 9.18
N ASP A 47 -10.68 17.93 9.56
CA ASP A 47 -11.27 17.76 10.90
C ASP A 47 -10.22 17.80 12.01
N PHE A 48 -9.02 17.29 11.73
CA PHE A 48 -7.92 17.25 12.67
C PHE A 48 -6.97 18.46 12.60
N ASP A 49 -7.31 19.51 11.85
CA ASP A 49 -6.48 20.71 11.68
C ASP A 49 -5.03 20.36 11.32
N VAL A 50 -4.88 19.43 10.37
CA VAL A 50 -3.57 19.01 9.88
C VAL A 50 -2.98 20.14 9.07
N LYS A 51 -1.72 20.48 9.31
CA LYS A 51 -0.99 21.50 8.54
C LYS A 51 0.02 20.87 7.57
N PHE A 52 0.64 19.78 8.00
CA PHE A 52 1.66 19.09 7.23
C PHE A 52 1.41 17.59 7.21
N ILE A 53 1.72 16.99 6.06
CA ILE A 53 1.63 15.54 5.88
C ILE A 53 3.00 15.04 5.50
N ARG A 54 3.53 14.12 6.30
CA ARG A 54 4.79 13.44 6.02
C ARG A 54 4.54 12.25 5.12
N LEU A 55 5.09 12.32 3.92
CA LEU A 55 5.13 11.23 2.97
C LEU A 55 6.35 10.38 3.27
N TRP A 56 6.12 9.13 3.68
CA TRP A 56 7.15 8.19 4.09
C TRP A 56 7.30 7.06 3.06
N PHE A 57 8.54 6.69 2.79
CA PHE A 57 8.87 5.54 1.98
C PHE A 57 10.14 4.89 2.52
N THR A 58 10.40 3.66 2.09
CA THR A 58 11.55 2.87 2.55
C THR A 58 12.58 2.73 1.46
N ASP A 59 13.84 2.94 1.81
CA ASP A 59 14.97 2.68 0.94
C ASP A 59 15.29 1.17 0.86
N ILE A 60 16.13 0.74 -0.09
CA ILE A 60 16.57 -0.65 -0.26
C ILE A 60 17.33 -1.18 0.97
N LEU A 61 17.98 -0.30 1.73
CA LEU A 61 18.65 -0.61 2.99
C LEU A 61 17.68 -0.69 4.19
N GLY A 62 16.39 -0.45 3.97
CA GLY A 62 15.36 -0.42 5.02
C GLY A 62 15.29 0.89 5.80
N HIS A 63 16.03 1.92 5.39
CA HIS A 63 15.95 3.24 6.01
C HIS A 63 14.63 3.93 5.65
N LEU A 64 13.98 4.50 6.67
CA LEU A 64 12.80 5.34 6.46
C LEU A 64 13.24 6.71 5.93
N LYS A 65 12.75 7.05 4.75
CA LYS A 65 12.95 8.35 4.09
C LYS A 65 11.59 9.00 3.89
N GLY A 66 11.59 10.30 3.64
CA GLY A 66 10.36 11.02 3.41
C GLY A 66 10.52 12.53 3.37
N PHE A 67 9.48 13.18 2.89
CA PHE A 67 9.37 14.63 2.81
C PHE A 67 7.98 15.07 3.28
N ALA A 68 7.77 16.37 3.41
CA ALA A 68 6.51 16.93 3.89
C ALA A 68 5.84 17.75 2.80
N ILE A 69 4.53 17.61 2.70
CA ILE A 69 3.65 18.46 1.88
C ILE A 69 2.69 19.24 2.79
N THR A 70 2.09 20.29 2.25
CA THR A 70 1.00 20.98 2.92
C THR A 70 -0.32 20.23 2.72
N VAL A 71 -1.35 20.55 3.52
CA VAL A 71 -2.68 19.97 3.31
C VAL A 71 -3.34 20.48 2.04
N ASP A 72 -2.99 21.68 1.58
CA ASP A 72 -3.51 22.24 0.33
C ASP A 72 -3.04 21.41 -0.88
N ASP A 73 -1.79 20.90 -0.83
CA ASP A 73 -1.23 20.03 -1.88
C ASP A 73 -1.68 18.56 -1.79
N LEU A 74 -2.46 18.18 -0.76
CA LEU A 74 -2.81 16.77 -0.51
C LEU A 74 -3.67 16.17 -1.63
N GLU A 75 -4.61 16.95 -2.15
CA GLU A 75 -5.52 16.51 -3.21
C GLU A 75 -4.74 16.19 -4.49
N ASP A 76 -3.89 17.13 -4.92
CA ASP A 76 -2.99 16.96 -6.05
C ASP A 76 -2.00 15.81 -5.83
N ALA A 77 -1.49 15.65 -4.60
CA ALA A 77 -0.59 14.56 -4.25
C ALA A 77 -1.25 13.18 -4.40
N LEU A 78 -2.54 13.05 -4.08
CA LEU A 78 -3.29 11.79 -4.20
C LEU A 78 -3.66 11.43 -5.64
N GLU A 79 -3.77 12.43 -6.53
CA GLU A 79 -4.12 12.24 -7.94
C GLU A 79 -2.88 12.10 -8.83
N LEU A 80 -1.97 13.07 -8.76
CA LEU A 80 -0.83 13.18 -9.67
C LEU A 80 0.46 12.58 -9.09
N GLY A 81 0.51 12.37 -7.77
CA GLY A 81 1.73 12.02 -7.06
C GLY A 81 2.67 13.21 -6.94
N VAL A 82 3.55 13.15 -5.93
CA VAL A 82 4.52 14.23 -5.68
C VAL A 82 5.87 13.88 -6.29
N GLY A 83 6.36 14.76 -7.17
CA GLY A 83 7.70 14.63 -7.75
C GLY A 83 8.78 14.79 -6.70
N PHE A 84 9.78 13.91 -6.70
CA PHE A 84 10.97 14.05 -5.86
C PHE A 84 12.21 13.52 -6.59
N ASP A 85 13.36 14.06 -6.21
CA ASP A 85 14.64 13.66 -6.81
C ASP A 85 15.11 12.31 -6.25
N GLY A 86 15.17 11.32 -7.13
CA GLY A 86 15.66 9.97 -6.84
C GLY A 86 17.13 9.88 -6.48
N ALA A 87 17.93 10.88 -6.88
CA ALA A 87 19.35 10.92 -6.57
C ALA A 87 19.64 11.04 -5.07
N ALA A 88 18.66 11.50 -4.27
CA ALA A 88 18.79 11.64 -2.82
C ALA A 88 18.59 10.32 -2.04
N ILE A 89 18.31 9.20 -2.72
CA ILE A 89 18.04 7.89 -2.09
C ILE A 89 19.14 6.88 -2.46
N GLU A 90 19.64 6.14 -1.48
CA GLU A 90 20.78 5.24 -1.68
C GLU A 90 20.34 3.92 -2.32
N GLY A 91 20.71 3.68 -3.57
CA GLY A 91 20.41 2.42 -4.26
C GLY A 91 19.27 2.50 -5.27
N TYR A 92 18.75 3.70 -5.51
CA TYR A 92 18.05 4.02 -6.75
C TYR A 92 19.09 4.16 -7.86
N SER A 93 18.81 3.59 -9.04
CA SER A 93 19.77 3.58 -10.17
C SER A 93 20.14 5.02 -10.52
N ARG A 94 21.44 5.31 -10.64
CA ARG A 94 21.93 6.64 -11.02
C ARG A 94 21.58 7.01 -12.46
N GLU A 95 21.04 6.06 -13.22
CA GLU A 95 20.85 6.12 -14.67
C GLU A 95 19.36 6.32 -15.07
N GLU A 96 18.41 6.21 -14.13
CA GLU A 96 17.00 6.59 -14.35
C GLU A 96 16.72 7.92 -13.64
N GLU A 97 16.99 8.98 -14.41
CA GLU A 97 16.77 10.41 -14.22
C GLU A 97 15.72 10.81 -13.16
N SER A 98 16.21 11.52 -12.14
CA SER A 98 15.69 12.70 -11.39
C SER A 98 14.19 12.97 -11.13
N ASP A 99 13.24 12.26 -11.75
CA ASP A 99 11.82 12.62 -11.76
C ASP A 99 10.93 11.46 -11.31
N MET A 100 11.21 10.90 -10.13
CA MET A 100 10.32 9.91 -9.55
C MET A 100 9.12 10.57 -8.89
N ARG A 101 8.01 9.81 -8.82
CA ARG A 101 6.78 10.28 -8.18
C ARG A 101 6.41 9.39 -7.01
N ALA A 102 6.19 10.02 -5.86
CA ALA A 102 5.66 9.37 -4.67
C ALA A 102 4.14 9.48 -4.66
N PHE A 103 3.47 8.34 -4.69
CA PHE A 103 2.01 8.26 -4.61
C PHE A 103 1.60 7.89 -3.18
N PRO A 104 0.96 8.80 -2.42
CA PRO A 104 0.51 8.53 -1.07
C PRO A 104 -0.62 7.50 -1.05
N ASP A 105 -0.53 6.52 -0.15
CA ASP A 105 -1.53 5.48 0.06
C ASP A 105 -2.54 5.95 1.12
N PRO A 106 -3.81 6.23 0.74
CA PRO A 106 -4.82 6.77 1.65
C PRO A 106 -5.15 5.82 2.81
N THR A 107 -4.98 4.51 2.62
CA THR A 107 -5.23 3.50 3.66
C THR A 107 -4.27 3.60 4.84
N THR A 108 -3.13 4.27 4.66
CA THR A 108 -2.05 4.36 5.65
C THR A 108 -2.03 5.68 6.42
N PHE A 109 -3.05 6.53 6.23
CA PHE A 109 -3.16 7.81 6.90
C PHE A 109 -3.22 7.65 8.43
N SER A 110 -2.31 8.33 9.12
CA SER A 110 -2.24 8.32 10.58
C SER A 110 -1.76 9.66 11.10
N LEU A 111 -2.39 10.18 12.15
CA LEU A 111 -1.86 11.33 12.89
C LEU A 111 -0.62 10.93 13.68
N LEU A 112 0.32 11.86 13.85
CA LEU A 112 1.48 11.66 14.71
C LEU A 112 1.11 12.01 16.16
N PRO A 113 1.11 11.03 17.10
CA PRO A 113 0.56 11.21 18.44
C PRO A 113 1.38 12.16 19.32
N TRP A 114 2.67 12.35 19.03
CA TRP A 114 3.56 13.25 19.77
C TRP A 114 3.52 14.71 19.29
N ARG A 115 2.63 15.05 18.35
CA ARG A 115 2.45 16.42 17.86
C ARG A 115 1.17 17.05 18.45
N PRO A 116 1.17 18.38 18.68
CA PRO A 116 -0.01 19.05 19.19
C PRO A 116 -1.21 18.88 18.26
N ARG A 117 -2.42 18.88 18.82
CA ARG A 117 -3.68 18.74 18.07
C ARG A 117 -4.00 19.95 17.19
N ARG A 118 -3.43 21.13 17.49
CA ARG A 118 -3.51 22.32 16.64
C ARG A 118 -2.29 22.35 15.72
N ASN A 119 -2.48 22.58 14.43
CA ASN A 119 -1.45 22.36 13.40
C ASN A 119 -0.88 20.93 13.46
N ALA A 120 -1.76 19.94 13.48
CA ALA A 120 -1.38 18.54 13.57
C ALA A 120 -0.51 18.13 12.37
N VAL A 121 0.27 17.07 12.57
CA VAL A 121 1.05 16.46 11.49
C VAL A 121 0.58 15.05 11.29
N ALA A 122 0.19 14.73 10.07
CA ALA A 122 -0.14 13.38 9.67
C ALA A 122 1.05 12.72 8.96
N ARG A 123 0.98 11.41 8.82
CA ARG A 123 1.89 10.61 8.01
C ARG A 123 1.11 9.72 7.07
N MET A 124 1.70 9.43 5.92
CA MET A 124 1.22 8.47 4.93
C MET A 124 2.41 7.75 4.35
N PHE A 125 2.25 6.45 4.06
CA PHE A 125 3.24 5.73 3.27
C PHE A 125 2.98 5.96 1.78
N CYS A 126 4.05 6.03 1.01
CA CYS A 126 3.99 6.22 -0.42
C CYS A 126 4.49 5.00 -1.17
N ASP A 127 3.88 4.75 -2.31
CA ASP A 127 4.40 3.87 -3.35
C ASP A 127 5.19 4.72 -4.35
N ILE A 128 6.38 4.27 -4.72
CA ILE A 128 7.21 5.01 -5.70
C ILE A 128 6.90 4.52 -7.12
N ARG A 129 6.73 5.47 -8.04
CA ARG A 129 6.52 5.20 -9.46
C ARG A 129 7.52 5.97 -10.32
N THR A 130 7.84 5.37 -11.46
CA THR A 130 8.65 5.98 -12.51
C THR A 130 7.87 7.11 -13.19
N PRO A 131 8.53 8.02 -13.93
CA PRO A 131 7.85 9.02 -14.75
C PRO A 131 6.84 8.43 -15.74
N ARG A 132 7.04 7.17 -16.15
CA ARG A 132 6.14 6.42 -17.04
C ARG A 132 4.88 5.90 -16.33
N GLY A 133 4.77 6.10 -15.02
CA GLY A 133 3.65 5.65 -14.20
C GLY A 133 3.76 4.19 -13.74
N GLU A 134 4.87 3.51 -14.06
CA GLU A 134 5.11 2.12 -13.66
C GLU A 134 5.62 2.06 -12.21
N PRO A 135 5.25 1.05 -11.42
CA PRO A 135 5.80 0.85 -10.08
C PRO A 135 7.32 0.72 -10.13
N PHE A 136 8.03 1.44 -9.27
CA PHE A 136 9.48 1.37 -9.23
C PHE A 136 9.94 -0.01 -8.74
N THR A 137 10.84 -0.64 -9.48
CA THR A 137 11.25 -2.02 -9.24
C THR A 137 12.07 -2.19 -7.96
N GLY A 138 12.80 -1.15 -7.56
CA GLY A 138 13.61 -1.14 -6.34
C GLY A 138 12.87 -0.73 -5.06
N ASP A 139 11.58 -0.37 -5.14
CA ASP A 139 10.79 -0.07 -3.94
C ASP A 139 10.51 -1.37 -3.15
N PRO A 140 11.02 -1.52 -1.91
CA PRO A 140 10.79 -2.72 -1.10
C PRO A 140 9.30 -3.01 -0.88
N ARG A 141 8.47 -1.97 -0.76
CA ARG A 141 7.01 -2.12 -0.59
C ARG A 141 6.38 -2.74 -1.83
N GLN A 142 6.82 -2.34 -3.03
CA GLN A 142 6.37 -2.93 -4.29
C GLN A 142 6.88 -4.37 -4.48
N VAL A 143 8.10 -4.67 -4.03
CA VAL A 143 8.62 -6.06 -4.01
C VAL A 143 7.74 -6.94 -3.12
N LEU A 144 7.37 -6.48 -1.93
CA LEU A 144 6.48 -7.23 -1.03
C LEU A 144 5.10 -7.45 -1.66
N LYS A 145 4.47 -6.40 -2.22
CA LYS A 145 3.17 -6.51 -2.91
C LYS A 145 3.18 -7.56 -4.02
N ARG A 146 4.18 -7.53 -4.90
CA ARG A 146 4.36 -8.52 -5.98
C ARG A 146 4.48 -9.97 -5.46
N ASN A 147 5.21 -10.18 -4.37
CA ASN A 147 5.32 -11.52 -3.77
C ASN A 147 4.00 -11.98 -3.13
N LEU A 148 3.26 -11.09 -2.48
CA LEU A 148 1.95 -11.39 -1.92
C LEU A 148 0.92 -11.74 -2.99
N GLU A 149 0.95 -11.05 -4.14
CA GLU A 149 0.09 -11.38 -5.29
C GLU A 149 0.39 -12.77 -5.85
N ARG A 150 1.67 -13.15 -5.93
CA ARG A 150 2.09 -14.51 -6.34
C ARG A 150 1.57 -15.56 -5.38
N LEU A 151 1.69 -15.33 -4.07
CA LEU A 151 1.14 -16.24 -3.05
C LEU A 151 -0.38 -16.34 -3.12
N ALA A 152 -1.08 -15.23 -3.33
CA ALA A 152 -2.53 -15.20 -3.47
C ALA A 152 -3.00 -15.99 -4.72
N THR A 153 -2.24 -15.92 -5.82
CA THR A 153 -2.51 -16.71 -7.05
C THR A 153 -2.39 -18.21 -6.79
N MET A 154 -1.52 -18.59 -5.85
CA MET A 154 -1.35 -19.99 -5.41
C MET A 154 -2.39 -20.41 -4.35
N GLY A 155 -3.29 -19.52 -3.94
CA GLY A 155 -4.33 -19.79 -2.94
C GLY A 155 -3.88 -19.64 -1.49
N TYR A 156 -2.71 -19.06 -1.23
CA TYR A 156 -2.19 -18.86 0.13
C TYR A 156 -2.51 -17.46 0.68
N ILE A 157 -2.67 -17.38 2.00
CA ILE A 157 -2.78 -16.13 2.75
C ILE A 157 -1.55 -16.02 3.66
N TYR A 158 -0.87 -14.88 3.61
CA TYR A 158 0.33 -14.62 4.38
C TYR A 158 0.02 -13.77 5.62
N TYR A 159 0.49 -14.23 6.78
CA TYR A 159 0.45 -13.49 8.05
C TYR A 159 1.86 -13.38 8.59
N VAL A 160 2.24 -12.20 9.10
CA VAL A 160 3.55 -11.96 9.72
C VAL A 160 3.37 -11.36 11.10
N GLY A 161 4.06 -11.93 12.09
CA GLY A 161 4.27 -11.34 13.41
C GLY A 161 5.73 -10.86 13.49
N PRO A 162 5.99 -9.56 13.67
CA PRO A 162 7.33 -9.05 13.87
C PRO A 162 7.90 -9.42 15.25
#